data_AF-K9UK97-F1
#
_entry.id   AF-K9UK97-F1
#
_cell.length_a   1.000
_cell.length_b   1.000
_cell.length_c   1.000
_cell.angle_alpha   90.00
_cell.angle_beta   90.00
_cell.angle_gamma   90.00
#
_symmetry.space_group_name_H-M   'P 1'
#
loop_
_entity.id
_entity.type
_entity.pdbx_description
1 polymer ?
#
loop_
_entity_poly.entity_id
_entity_poly.type
_entity_poly.pdbx_seq_one_letter_code
_entity_poly.pdbx_strand_id
1 'polypeptide(L)'
;MKMRTIIAALIIYIADLGSGMAIGQEVDTAPPPWDNPSVKGRAVPTVYLAEWKKAENRSRCQPLVLLGAEREPGAKIRRAEFAGGWAVAYDLPGERSAFGIAGTGLDLDSSGSTFKFPNTITWSEGSSVSYGLQGGIGPSYLAYLKVSGQSCLYNIWSKRGKIHLEHLISSLRQVKARSR
;
A
#
# COMPACT_ATOMS: atom_id res chain seq x y z
N MET A 1 -67.79 -1.46 31.49
CA MET A 1 -66.35 -1.39 31.18
C MET A 1 -66.14 -2.10 29.84
N LYS A 2 -65.78 -1.35 28.79
CA LYS A 2 -65.69 -1.81 27.38
C LYS A 2 -64.30 -2.42 27.10
N MET A 3 -64.26 -3.18 26.00
CA MET A 3 -63.12 -3.52 25.12
C MET A 3 -62.46 -4.89 25.30
N ARG A 4 -62.15 -5.63 24.22
CA ARG A 4 -62.63 -5.73 22.83
C ARG A 4 -61.91 -6.97 22.28
N THR A 5 -62.64 -7.86 21.61
CA THR A 5 -62.09 -8.92 20.75
C THR A 5 -61.26 -8.30 19.64
N ILE A 6 -60.17 -8.95 19.18
CA ILE A 6 -59.80 -9.13 17.76
C ILE A 6 -58.70 -10.20 17.65
N ILE A 7 -58.86 -10.98 16.58
CA ILE A 7 -58.18 -12.21 16.15
C ILE A 7 -57.05 -11.87 15.16
N ALA A 8 -56.01 -12.73 15.15
CA ALA A 8 -55.06 -13.07 14.08
C ALA A 8 -54.12 -12.02 13.46
N ALA A 9 -52.83 -12.36 13.45
CA ALA A 9 -52.04 -12.46 12.22
C ALA A 9 -50.84 -13.40 12.46
N LEU A 10 -50.89 -14.58 11.84
CA LEU A 10 -49.80 -15.54 11.74
C LEU A 10 -48.75 -14.96 10.78
N ILE A 11 -47.60 -14.51 11.30
CA ILE A 11 -46.47 -14.11 10.47
C ILE A 11 -45.69 -15.38 10.12
N ILE A 12 -45.77 -15.78 8.86
CA ILE A 12 -45.00 -16.85 8.26
C ILE A 12 -43.53 -16.41 8.23
N TYR A 13 -42.66 -17.13 8.93
CA TYR A 13 -41.21 -16.97 8.83
C TYR A 13 -40.77 -17.61 7.50
N ILE A 14 -40.56 -16.80 6.46
CA ILE A 14 -39.88 -17.26 5.25
C ILE A 14 -38.40 -17.35 5.62
N ALA A 15 -37.88 -18.58 5.70
CA ALA A 15 -36.45 -18.83 5.69
C ALA A 15 -35.93 -18.47 4.30
N ASP A 16 -35.37 -17.26 4.16
CA ASP A 16 -34.66 -16.90 2.94
C ASP A 16 -33.30 -17.61 2.96
N LEU A 17 -33.16 -18.56 2.04
CA LEU A 17 -31.92 -19.27 1.75
C LEU A 17 -30.85 -18.23 1.41
N GLY A 18 -29.83 -18.17 2.24
CA GLY A 18 -28.71 -17.24 2.13
C GLY A 18 -28.17 -17.17 0.71
N SER A 19 -28.50 -16.08 0.04
CA SER A 19 -27.73 -15.61 -1.11
C SER A 19 -26.32 -15.35 -0.62
N GLY A 20 -25.34 -16.07 -1.20
CA GLY A 20 -23.94 -15.94 -0.87
C GLY A 20 -23.52 -14.48 -0.91
N MET A 21 -23.11 -13.94 0.24
CA MET A 21 -22.46 -12.65 0.31
C MET A 21 -21.15 -12.75 -0.47
N ALA A 22 -21.09 -12.07 -1.61
CA ALA A 22 -19.81 -11.67 -2.16
C ALA A 22 -19.05 -10.93 -1.04
N ILE A 23 -17.88 -11.43 -0.66
CA ILE A 23 -16.99 -10.75 0.29
C ILE A 23 -16.56 -9.46 -0.42
N GLY A 24 -17.26 -8.36 -0.13
CA GLY A 24 -16.92 -7.04 -0.66
C GLY A 24 -15.52 -6.68 -0.19
N GLN A 25 -14.68 -6.21 -1.12
CA GLN A 25 -13.42 -5.55 -0.75
C GLN A 25 -13.74 -4.44 0.25
N GLU A 26 -13.22 -4.57 1.47
CA GLU A 26 -13.40 -3.57 2.50
C GLU A 26 -12.67 -2.28 2.05
N VAL A 27 -13.44 -1.20 1.91
CA VAL A 27 -12.90 0.14 1.60
C VAL A 27 -12.56 0.80 2.92
N ASP A 28 -11.28 1.15 3.10
CA ASP A 28 -10.82 1.93 4.23
C ASP A 28 -11.27 3.39 4.04
N THR A 29 -11.99 3.89 5.05
CA THR A 29 -12.47 5.28 5.10
C THR A 29 -11.47 6.22 5.77
N ALA A 30 -10.43 5.69 6.41
CA ALA A 30 -9.31 6.49 6.87
C ALA A 30 -8.53 7.05 5.67
N PRO A 31 -7.88 8.23 5.81
CA PRO A 31 -6.98 8.71 4.77
C PRO A 31 -5.78 7.76 4.64
N PRO A 32 -5.22 7.61 3.43
CA PRO A 32 -4.08 6.74 3.24
C PRO A 32 -2.85 7.21 4.03
N PRO A 33 -1.93 6.30 4.40
CA PRO A 33 -0.80 6.63 5.26
C PRO A 33 0.09 7.77 4.74
N TRP A 34 0.24 7.91 3.41
CA TRP A 34 1.10 8.92 2.81
C TRP A 34 0.56 10.35 2.87
N ASP A 35 -0.73 10.52 3.17
CA ASP A 35 -1.37 11.84 3.37
C ASP A 35 -1.17 12.38 4.79
N ASN A 36 -0.87 11.51 5.77
CA ASN A 36 -0.48 11.93 7.12
C ASN A 36 0.85 12.70 7.05
N PRO A 37 1.01 13.77 7.87
CA PRO A 37 1.65 15.00 7.44
C PRO A 37 2.96 14.74 6.70
N SER A 38 3.02 15.20 5.46
CA SER A 38 4.16 14.93 4.58
C SER A 38 5.48 15.30 5.24
N VAL A 39 6.49 14.47 5.02
CA VAL A 39 7.80 14.67 5.60
C VAL A 39 8.54 15.73 4.78
N LYS A 40 9.16 16.70 5.48
CA LYS A 40 10.06 17.67 4.83
C LYS A 40 11.32 16.93 4.36
N GLY A 41 11.83 17.25 3.17
CA GLY A 41 12.98 16.55 2.59
C GLY A 41 14.24 16.47 3.46
N ARG A 42 14.44 17.38 4.44
CA ARG A 42 15.57 17.33 5.38
C ARG A 42 15.49 16.18 6.40
N ALA A 43 14.29 15.66 6.67
CA ALA A 43 14.07 14.53 7.57
C ALA A 43 14.07 13.19 6.81
N VAL A 44 14.25 13.22 5.49
CA VAL A 44 14.29 12.03 4.63
C VAL A 44 15.75 11.66 4.39
N PRO A 45 16.14 10.39 4.54
CA PRO A 45 17.48 9.95 4.18
C PRO A 45 17.82 10.36 2.73
N THR A 46 18.98 10.98 2.54
CA THR A 46 19.38 11.63 1.26
C THR A 46 19.24 10.72 0.04
N VAL A 47 19.46 9.40 0.22
CA VAL A 47 19.36 8.40 -0.85
C VAL A 47 17.99 8.35 -1.53
N TYR A 48 16.89 8.58 -0.79
CA TYR A 48 15.55 8.62 -1.39
C TYR A 48 15.43 9.72 -2.44
N LEU A 49 15.80 10.95 -2.07
CA LEU A 49 15.71 12.09 -2.97
C LEU A 49 16.76 12.02 -4.08
N ALA A 50 17.94 11.44 -3.81
CA ALA A 50 18.96 11.25 -4.81
C ALA A 50 18.53 10.26 -5.90
N GLU A 51 17.91 9.13 -5.53
CA GLU A 51 17.43 8.14 -6.51
C GLU A 51 16.14 8.61 -7.19
N TRP A 52 15.16 9.16 -6.44
CA TRP A 52 13.93 9.71 -7.03
C TRP A 52 14.20 10.77 -8.09
N LYS A 53 15.20 11.63 -7.88
CA LYS A 53 15.59 12.65 -8.86
C LYS A 53 16.08 12.06 -10.18
N LYS A 54 16.45 10.78 -10.26
CA LYS A 54 16.87 10.16 -11.52
C LYS A 54 15.70 9.61 -12.32
N ALA A 55 14.53 9.47 -11.70
CA ALA A 55 13.37 8.88 -12.36
C ALA A 55 12.77 9.82 -13.40
N GLU A 56 12.49 9.29 -14.60
CA GLU A 56 11.92 10.06 -15.71
C GLU A 56 10.52 10.61 -15.37
N ASN A 57 9.74 9.85 -14.60
CA ASN A 57 8.39 10.24 -14.17
C ASN A 57 8.35 11.11 -12.90
N ARG A 58 9.48 11.61 -12.39
CA ARG A 58 9.57 12.41 -11.15
C ARG A 58 8.77 13.72 -11.17
N SER A 59 8.37 14.21 -12.34
CA SER A 59 7.53 15.41 -12.47
C SER A 59 6.08 15.17 -12.04
N ARG A 60 5.61 13.92 -12.12
CA ARG A 60 4.25 13.49 -11.70
C ARG A 60 4.26 12.61 -10.46
N CYS A 61 5.26 11.75 -10.30
CA CYS A 61 5.34 10.81 -9.19
C CYS A 61 6.14 11.39 -8.05
N GLN A 62 5.49 11.65 -6.91
CA GLN A 62 6.15 12.14 -5.71
C GLN A 62 6.94 11.02 -5.01
N PRO A 63 8.04 11.33 -4.31
CA PRO A 63 8.74 10.31 -3.53
C PRO A 63 7.88 9.87 -2.34
N LEU A 64 7.82 8.56 -2.10
CA LEU A 64 7.33 7.97 -0.85
C LEU A 64 8.51 7.43 -0.04
N VAL A 65 8.43 7.49 1.30
CA VAL A 65 9.47 6.97 2.20
C VAL A 65 8.87 6.01 3.21
N LEU A 66 9.70 5.06 3.66
CA LEU A 66 9.40 4.20 4.80
C LEU A 66 9.84 4.94 6.07
N LEU A 67 8.93 5.67 6.71
CA LEU A 67 9.30 6.53 7.84
C LEU A 67 9.70 5.68 9.05
N GLY A 68 10.90 5.91 9.60
CA GLY A 68 11.37 5.21 10.79
C GLY A 68 12.02 3.85 10.50
N ALA A 69 12.04 3.41 9.25
CA ALA A 69 12.71 2.18 8.82
C ALA A 69 14.21 2.17 9.16
N GLU A 70 14.85 3.34 9.18
CA GLU A 70 16.26 3.49 9.57
C GLU A 70 16.54 3.14 11.04
N ARG A 71 15.49 3.03 11.86
CA ARG A 71 15.59 2.69 13.30
C ARG A 71 15.51 1.20 13.56
N GLU A 72 15.20 0.40 12.55
CA GLU A 72 15.25 -1.06 12.71
C GLU A 72 16.68 -1.49 13.06
N PRO A 73 16.90 -2.30 14.12
CA PRO A 73 18.23 -2.66 14.57
C PRO A 73 19.10 -3.28 13.47
N GLY A 74 20.24 -2.65 13.20
CA GLY A 74 21.19 -3.12 12.19
C GLY A 74 20.82 -2.79 10.74
N ALA A 75 19.73 -2.05 10.51
CA ALA A 75 19.32 -1.63 9.18
C ALA A 75 20.33 -0.67 8.54
N LYS A 76 20.73 -0.98 7.31
CA LYS A 76 21.60 -0.13 6.49
C LYS A 76 20.88 0.26 5.21
N ILE A 77 20.56 1.54 5.10
CA ILE A 77 19.90 2.11 3.93
C ILE A 77 20.87 2.27 2.76
N ARG A 78 20.43 1.93 1.54
CA ARG A 78 21.20 2.14 0.31
C ARG A 78 20.31 2.29 -0.93
N ARG A 79 20.92 2.72 -2.04
CA ARG A 79 20.29 2.62 -3.36
C ARG A 79 20.09 1.14 -3.72
N ALA A 80 19.01 0.85 -4.43
CA ALA A 80 18.79 -0.42 -5.09
C ALA A 80 18.62 -0.20 -6.60
N GLU A 81 19.08 -1.16 -7.38
CA GLU A 81 18.89 -1.17 -8.83
C GLU A 81 17.42 -1.50 -9.12
N PHE A 82 16.76 -0.67 -9.92
CA PHE A 82 15.39 -0.90 -10.36
C PHE A 82 15.21 -0.31 -11.76
N ALA A 83 14.84 -1.14 -12.72
CA ALA A 83 14.73 -0.71 -14.12
C ALA A 83 13.57 0.28 -14.30
N GLY A 84 13.83 1.39 -15.01
CA GLY A 84 12.84 2.41 -15.36
C GLY A 84 12.39 3.33 -14.23
N GLY A 85 12.87 3.12 -13.00
CA GLY A 85 12.39 3.83 -11.82
C GLY A 85 13.50 4.20 -10.85
N TRP A 86 13.15 4.22 -9.56
CA TRP A 86 14.09 4.44 -8.47
C TRP A 86 13.79 3.44 -7.35
N ALA A 87 14.81 3.04 -6.58
CA ALA A 87 14.60 2.17 -5.44
C ALA A 87 15.58 2.43 -4.29
N VAL A 88 15.06 2.23 -3.08
CA VAL A 88 15.82 2.29 -1.84
C VAL A 88 15.57 0.99 -1.07
N ALA A 89 16.65 0.36 -0.64
CA ALA A 89 16.62 -0.86 0.14
C ALA A 89 17.25 -0.64 1.51
N TYR A 90 16.81 -1.44 2.47
CA TYR A 90 17.45 -1.62 3.76
C TYR A 90 18.02 -3.04 3.81
N ASP A 91 19.30 -3.12 4.08
CA ASP A 91 19.99 -4.39 4.38
C ASP A 91 19.95 -4.63 5.90
N LEU A 92 19.81 -5.88 6.32
CA LEU A 92 19.98 -6.31 7.71
C LEU A 92 21.23 -7.21 7.82
N PRO A 93 21.75 -7.49 9.03
CA PRO A 93 22.86 -8.42 9.20
C PRO A 93 22.59 -9.77 8.52
N GLY A 94 23.46 -10.15 7.59
CA GLY A 94 23.33 -11.39 6.81
C GLY A 94 22.24 -11.36 5.71
N GLU A 95 21.48 -10.27 5.56
CA GLU A 95 20.37 -10.20 4.62
C GLU A 95 20.37 -8.91 3.81
N ARG A 96 20.89 -9.00 2.58
CA ARG A 96 20.84 -7.89 1.62
C ARG A 96 19.41 -7.71 1.07
N SER A 97 18.98 -6.46 0.97
CA SER A 97 17.66 -6.05 0.50
C SER A 97 16.54 -6.70 1.31
N ALA A 98 16.71 -6.75 2.64
CA ALA A 98 15.76 -7.33 3.58
C ALA A 98 14.37 -6.72 3.38
N PHE A 99 14.30 -5.42 3.10
CA PHE A 99 13.06 -4.74 2.72
C PHE A 99 13.37 -3.43 1.97
N GLY A 100 12.33 -2.78 1.45
CA GLY A 100 12.48 -1.49 0.78
C GLY A 100 11.29 -1.07 -0.05
N ILE A 101 11.51 -0.02 -0.83
CA ILE A 101 10.51 0.60 -1.69
C ILE A 101 11.12 1.03 -3.02
N ALA A 102 10.34 0.92 -4.10
CA ALA A 102 10.65 1.45 -5.42
C ALA A 102 9.46 2.23 -5.99
N GLY A 103 9.73 3.31 -6.71
CA GLY A 103 8.78 3.88 -7.66
C GLY A 103 9.13 3.37 -9.06
N THR A 104 8.19 2.74 -9.76
CA THR A 104 8.53 1.82 -10.85
C THR A 104 8.78 2.47 -12.21
N GLY A 105 8.56 3.78 -12.34
CA GLY A 105 8.59 4.46 -13.64
C GLY A 105 7.32 4.30 -14.47
N LEU A 106 6.51 3.27 -14.18
CA LEU A 106 5.33 2.91 -14.95
C LEU A 106 4.22 3.95 -14.82
N ASP A 107 3.50 4.12 -15.92
CA ASP A 107 2.28 4.90 -16.00
C ASP A 107 1.07 3.96 -15.91
N LEU A 108 0.28 4.08 -14.85
CA LEU A 108 -0.87 3.21 -14.64
C LEU A 108 -2.13 3.63 -15.42
N ASP A 109 -2.19 4.86 -15.94
CA ASP A 109 -3.36 5.34 -16.70
C ASP A 109 -3.51 4.65 -18.05
N SER A 110 -2.42 4.10 -18.57
CA SER A 110 -2.37 3.48 -19.89
C SER A 110 -2.65 1.98 -19.89
N SER A 111 -2.75 1.30 -18.73
CA SER A 111 -2.72 -0.18 -18.70
C SER A 111 -3.80 -0.89 -17.88
N GLY A 112 -4.64 -0.21 -17.10
CA GLY A 112 -5.71 -0.87 -16.35
C GLY A 112 -5.23 -2.06 -15.49
N SER A 113 -4.00 -1.99 -14.98
CA SER A 113 -3.31 -3.13 -14.39
C SER A 113 -3.98 -3.58 -13.08
N THR A 114 -4.65 -4.73 -13.10
CA THR A 114 -5.12 -5.41 -11.88
C THR A 114 -4.06 -6.39 -11.43
N PHE A 115 -3.52 -6.17 -10.23
CA PHE A 115 -2.51 -7.04 -9.65
C PHE A 115 -3.17 -8.15 -8.83
N LYS A 116 -2.95 -9.41 -9.22
CA LYS A 116 -3.56 -10.56 -8.56
C LYS A 116 -2.77 -10.95 -7.32
N PHE A 117 -3.10 -10.33 -6.19
CA PHE A 117 -2.62 -10.69 -4.86
C PHE A 117 -3.80 -11.06 -3.95
N PRO A 118 -3.59 -11.92 -2.94
CA PRO A 118 -4.67 -12.38 -2.07
C PRO A 118 -5.18 -11.33 -1.08
N ASN A 119 -4.39 -10.28 -0.79
CA ASN A 119 -4.81 -9.19 0.10
C ASN A 119 -4.87 -7.89 -0.71
N THR A 120 -5.90 -7.07 -0.46
CA THR A 120 -6.02 -5.73 -1.03
C THR A 120 -6.61 -4.79 0.00
N ILE A 121 -6.05 -3.58 0.10
CA ILE A 121 -6.63 -2.44 0.81
C ILE A 121 -6.95 -1.39 -0.25
N THR A 122 -8.15 -0.82 -0.17
CA THR A 122 -8.58 0.29 -1.04
C THR A 122 -8.99 1.45 -0.16
N TRP A 123 -8.57 2.66 -0.50
CA TRP A 123 -8.95 3.87 0.22
C TRP A 123 -10.05 4.62 -0.52
N SER A 124 -10.88 5.37 0.21
CA SER A 124 -12.02 6.11 -0.35
C SER A 124 -11.66 7.12 -1.44
N GLU A 125 -10.41 7.60 -1.48
CA GLU A 125 -9.90 8.51 -2.51
C GLU A 125 -9.48 7.82 -3.83
N GLY A 126 -9.48 6.48 -3.85
CA GLY A 126 -9.24 5.67 -5.04
C GLY A 126 -7.85 5.02 -5.12
N SER A 127 -6.94 5.31 -4.20
CA SER A 127 -5.70 4.52 -4.07
C SER A 127 -5.97 3.09 -3.62
N SER A 128 -5.04 2.20 -3.94
CA SER A 128 -5.10 0.82 -3.51
C SER A 128 -3.72 0.20 -3.35
N VAL A 129 -3.61 -0.75 -2.44
CA VAL A 129 -2.44 -1.62 -2.32
C VAL A 129 -2.89 -3.07 -2.38
N SER A 130 -2.31 -3.84 -3.30
CA SER A 130 -2.53 -5.29 -3.41
C SER A 130 -1.22 -6.00 -3.08
N TYR A 131 -1.25 -7.00 -2.21
CA TYR A 131 -0.03 -7.64 -1.68
C TYR A 131 -0.17 -9.10 -1.27
N GLY A 132 0.95 -9.81 -1.32
CA GLY A 132 1.05 -11.22 -0.98
C GLY A 132 2.48 -11.74 -1.09
N LEU A 133 2.62 -13.07 -1.12
CA LEU A 133 3.93 -13.72 -1.27
C LEU A 133 4.57 -13.33 -2.61
N GLN A 134 5.81 -12.88 -2.55
CA GLN A 134 6.62 -12.62 -3.74
C GLN A 134 6.84 -13.94 -4.49
N GLY A 135 6.38 -14.03 -5.75
CA GLY A 135 6.45 -15.27 -6.52
C GLY A 135 5.52 -16.38 -6.03
N GLY A 136 4.59 -16.09 -5.14
CA GLY A 136 3.62 -17.05 -4.60
C GLY A 136 4.18 -18.02 -3.55
N ILE A 137 5.49 -17.99 -3.30
CA ILE A 137 6.18 -18.88 -2.34
C ILE A 137 6.94 -18.00 -1.33
N GLY A 138 6.79 -18.30 -0.04
CA GLY A 138 7.37 -17.49 1.04
C GLY A 138 8.88 -17.65 1.24
N PRO A 139 9.46 -16.86 2.15
CA PRO A 139 8.80 -15.99 3.13
C PRO A 139 8.59 -14.54 2.69
N SER A 140 9.13 -14.15 1.53
CA SER A 140 9.11 -12.76 1.06
C SER A 140 7.72 -12.31 0.66
N TYR A 141 7.39 -11.06 1.00
CA TYR A 141 6.16 -10.39 0.61
C TYR A 141 6.44 -9.19 -0.30
N LEU A 142 5.52 -8.94 -1.22
CA LEU A 142 5.55 -7.84 -2.17
C LEU A 142 4.16 -7.17 -2.20
N ALA A 143 4.17 -5.85 -2.22
CA ALA A 143 3.00 -5.02 -2.37
C ALA A 143 3.15 -4.10 -3.58
N TYR A 144 2.06 -3.94 -4.31
CA TYR A 144 1.90 -2.97 -5.38
C TYR A 144 0.91 -1.92 -4.95
N LEU A 145 1.41 -0.69 -4.80
CA LEU A 145 0.66 0.47 -4.39
C LEU A 145 0.39 1.38 -5.59
N LYS A 146 -0.88 1.64 -5.85
CA LYS A 146 -1.36 2.69 -6.76
C LYS A 146 -1.80 3.89 -5.92
N VAL A 147 -1.21 5.06 -6.20
CA VAL A 147 -1.62 6.33 -5.58
C VAL A 147 -2.53 7.10 -6.55
N SER A 148 -3.73 7.42 -6.10
CA SER A 148 -4.71 8.20 -6.86
C SER A 148 -4.17 9.60 -7.20
N GLY A 149 -4.57 10.12 -8.35
CA GLY A 149 -4.17 11.45 -8.83
C GLY A 149 -2.71 11.60 -9.31
N GLN A 150 -1.86 10.58 -9.16
CA GLN A 150 -0.48 10.61 -9.68
C GLN A 150 -0.20 9.54 -10.75
N SER A 151 -1.07 8.52 -10.84
CA SER A 151 -0.95 7.41 -11.81
C SER A 151 0.35 6.62 -11.68
N CYS A 152 0.90 6.62 -10.47
CA CYS A 152 2.19 6.02 -10.15
C CYS A 152 2.01 4.66 -9.48
N LEU A 153 2.88 3.73 -9.84
CA LEU A 153 3.03 2.45 -9.17
C LEU A 153 4.26 2.45 -8.27
N TYR A 154 4.07 1.98 -7.04
CA TYR A 154 5.16 1.71 -6.10
C TYR A 154 5.20 0.24 -5.73
N ASN A 155 6.41 -0.30 -5.60
CA ASN A 155 6.65 -1.62 -5.08
C ASN A 155 7.19 -1.50 -3.66
N ILE A 156 6.59 -2.20 -2.70
CA ILE A 156 7.12 -2.33 -1.34
C ILE A 156 7.38 -3.81 -1.10
N TRP A 157 8.58 -4.16 -0.64
CA TRP A 157 8.93 -5.56 -0.40
C TRP A 157 9.47 -5.77 1.01
N SER A 158 9.33 -7.00 1.50
CA SER A 158 9.80 -7.42 2.82
C SER A 158 10.10 -8.92 2.81
N LYS A 159 11.35 -9.30 3.07
CA LYS A 159 11.76 -10.69 3.34
C LYS A 159 11.37 -11.16 4.74
N ARG A 160 10.91 -10.23 5.59
CA ARG A 160 10.53 -10.45 6.99
C ARG A 160 9.08 -10.93 7.17
N GLY A 161 8.34 -11.12 6.07
CA GLY A 161 6.97 -11.62 6.07
C GLY A 161 5.88 -10.55 6.06
N LYS A 162 4.62 -11.01 6.18
CA LYS A 162 3.39 -10.22 6.03
C LYS A 162 3.31 -9.05 7.02
N ILE A 163 3.43 -9.34 8.32
CA ILE A 163 3.28 -8.33 9.38
C ILE A 163 4.27 -7.19 9.19
N HIS A 164 5.52 -7.52 8.82
CA HIS A 164 6.53 -6.51 8.55
C HIS A 164 6.17 -5.67 7.31
N LEU A 165 5.70 -6.30 6.23
CA LEU A 165 5.24 -5.56 5.04
C LEU A 165 4.09 -4.59 5.40
N GLU A 166 3.11 -5.02 6.19
CA GLU A 166 1.98 -4.18 6.60
C GLU A 166 2.43 -2.99 7.46
N HIS A 167 3.40 -3.19 8.35
CA HIS A 167 4.05 -2.08 9.07
C HIS A 167 4.77 -1.11 8.12
N LEU A 168 5.45 -1.62 7.09
CA LEU A 168 6.09 -0.76 6.09
C LEU A 168 5.05 0.08 5.33
N ILE A 169 3.92 -0.53 4.93
CA ILE A 169 2.82 0.17 4.24
C ILE A 169 2.24 1.28 5.13
N SER A 170 1.97 0.99 6.42
CA SER A 170 1.43 2.01 7.35
C SER A 170 2.44 3.13 7.69
N SER A 171 3.74 2.85 7.54
CA SER A 171 4.82 3.83 7.71
C SER A 171 5.02 4.76 6.51
N LEU A 172 4.37 4.49 5.37
CA LEU A 172 4.58 5.28 4.15
C LEU A 172 4.25 6.74 4.37
N ARG A 173 5.14 7.64 3.96
CA ARG A 173 4.90 9.08 3.94
C ARG A 173 5.30 9.70 2.62
N GLN A 174 4.47 10.58 2.09
CA GLN A 174 4.84 11.41 0.95
C GLN A 174 5.91 12.43 1.37
N VAL A 175 6.88 12.66 0.50
CA VAL A 175 7.86 13.73 0.65
C VAL A 175 7.43 14.94 -0.16
N LYS A 176 7.41 16.12 0.47
CA LYS A 176 7.29 17.38 -0.28
C LYS A 176 8.62 17.72 -0.94
N ALA A 177 8.82 17.19 -2.15
CA ALA A 177 9.97 17.46 -2.99
C ALA A 177 9.56 18.27 -4.24
N ARG A 178 10.49 19.07 -4.78
CA ARG A 178 10.31 19.73 -6.07
C ARG A 178 11.17 19.01 -7.10
N SER A 179 10.63 18.82 -8.30
CA SER A 179 11.27 18.09 -9.40
C SER A 179 12.36 18.86 -10.15
N ARG A 180 12.68 20.10 -9.73
CA ARG A 180 13.66 21.00 -10.38
C ARG A 180 14.99 20.30 -10.60
#